data_AF-A0A2N0R275-F1
#
_entry.id   AF-A0A2N0R275-F1
#
_cell.length_a   1.000
_cell.length_b   1.000
_cell.length_c   1.000
_cell.angle_alpha   90.00
_cell.angle_beta   90.00
_cell.angle_gamma   90.00
#
_symmetry.space_group_name_H-M   'P 1'
#
loop_
_entity.id
_entity.type
_entity.pdbx_description
1 polymer ?
#
loop_
_entity_poly.entity_id
_entity_poly.type
_entity_poly.pdbx_seq_one_letter_code
_entity_poly.pdbx_strand_id
1 'polypeptide(L)'
;MSPSNSIDLQSLTSLYQKAKDDFLLRKYDSAHSLCSAAISKLTNFSPISSSPSAKILQTKIWILYINLIAAVFAEKPPIITKDLEIKRLLERSAEKVVSDVWLKVINEGYGEETGEVPGEVVVACILFCLNQQQAPNGRNIIEEWLNALSDELILHLERISSKGVTDDPILKSYEKVVELYVLQVLPKLRDWDLASKFLADNEVINNERKKVSGF
;
A
#
# COMPACT_ATOMS: atom_id res chain seq x y z
N MET A 1 -10.86 -24.61 18.71
CA MET A 1 -10.40 -23.22 18.49
C MET A 1 -9.22 -22.98 19.43
N SER A 2 -8.01 -22.91 18.88
CA SER A 2 -6.77 -22.97 19.68
C SER A 2 -6.46 -21.62 20.35
N PRO A 3 -6.29 -21.56 21.69
CA PRO A 3 -6.11 -20.32 22.45
C PRO A 3 -4.80 -19.56 22.14
N SER A 4 -3.84 -20.21 21.48
CA SER A 4 -2.58 -19.60 21.02
C SER A 4 -2.81 -18.50 19.97
N ASN A 5 -3.61 -18.77 18.93
CA ASN A 5 -3.83 -17.82 17.84
C ASN A 5 -4.51 -16.52 18.30
N SER A 6 -5.35 -16.57 19.33
CA SER A 6 -6.00 -15.38 19.89
C SER A 6 -5.04 -14.48 20.67
N ILE A 7 -4.12 -15.08 21.44
CA ILE A 7 -3.13 -14.35 22.24
C ILE A 7 -2.15 -13.62 21.31
N ASP A 8 -1.81 -14.26 20.20
CA ASP A 8 -0.89 -13.69 19.23
C ASP A 8 -1.50 -12.52 18.44
N LEU A 9 -2.75 -12.62 18.00
CA LEU A 9 -3.44 -11.51 17.34
C LEU A 9 -3.64 -10.31 18.28
N GLN A 10 -3.92 -10.55 19.56
CA GLN A 10 -3.99 -9.48 20.58
C GLN A 10 -2.64 -8.78 20.74
N SER A 11 -1.55 -9.54 20.81
CA SER A 11 -0.21 -8.95 20.92
C SER A 11 0.17 -8.14 19.69
N LEU A 12 -0.15 -8.61 18.48
CA LEU A 12 0.05 -7.88 17.22
C LEU A 12 -0.78 -6.59 17.20
N THR A 13 -2.02 -6.66 17.65
CA THR A 13 -2.89 -5.48 17.77
C THR A 13 -2.28 -4.47 18.74
N SER A 14 -1.75 -4.92 19.88
CA SER A 14 -1.08 -4.03 20.86
C SER A 14 0.16 -3.36 20.28
N LEU A 15 1.01 -4.11 19.55
CA LEU A 15 2.17 -3.56 18.87
C LEU A 15 1.77 -2.50 17.85
N TYR A 16 0.77 -2.79 17.00
CA TYR A 16 0.24 -1.86 16.02
C TYR A 16 -0.30 -0.57 16.67
N GLN A 17 -1.11 -0.67 17.73
CA GLN A 17 -1.66 0.52 18.40
C GLN A 17 -0.55 1.39 18.99
N LYS A 18 0.43 0.79 19.69
CA LYS A 18 1.57 1.53 20.25
C LYS A 18 2.43 2.18 19.16
N ALA A 19 2.72 1.46 18.08
CA ALA A 19 3.48 1.99 16.95
C ALA A 19 2.77 3.19 16.32
N LYS A 20 1.45 3.09 16.15
CA LYS A 20 0.60 4.17 15.62
C LYS A 20 0.61 5.38 16.56
N ASP A 21 0.48 5.19 17.86
CA ASP A 21 0.49 6.29 18.83
C ASP A 21 1.86 6.99 18.85
N ASP A 22 2.96 6.24 18.84
CA ASP A 22 4.31 6.79 18.75
C ASP A 22 4.56 7.52 17.42
N PHE A 23 4.03 7.00 16.31
CA PHE A 23 4.08 7.66 15.00
C PHE A 23 3.37 9.02 15.01
N LEU A 24 2.17 9.08 15.58
CA LEU A 24 1.41 10.34 15.72
C LEU A 24 2.12 11.36 16.61
N LEU A 25 2.88 10.89 17.61
CA LEU A 25 3.73 11.72 18.47
C LEU A 25 5.11 12.02 17.85
N ARG A 26 5.34 11.65 16.58
CA ARG A 26 6.61 11.81 15.85
C ARG A 26 7.81 11.16 16.53
N LYS A 27 7.59 10.11 17.31
CA LYS A 27 8.65 9.29 17.92
C LYS A 27 9.08 8.20 16.93
N TYR A 28 9.69 8.61 15.81
CA TYR A 28 9.93 7.73 14.65
C TYR A 28 10.74 6.48 14.98
N ASP A 29 11.81 6.58 15.78
CA ASP A 29 12.63 5.41 16.17
C ASP A 29 11.81 4.35 16.93
N SER A 30 10.97 4.80 17.87
CA SER A 30 10.12 3.90 18.66
C SER A 30 9.01 3.30 17.80
N ALA A 31 8.36 4.14 16.99
CA ALA A 31 7.32 3.72 16.07
C ALA A 31 7.84 2.69 15.05
N HIS A 32 9.04 2.90 14.51
CA HIS A 32 9.67 1.99 13.55
C HIS A 32 10.01 0.66 14.22
N SER A 33 10.66 0.68 15.39
CA SER A 33 10.98 -0.53 16.15
C SER A 33 9.74 -1.38 16.47
N LEU A 34 8.65 -0.74 16.93
CA LEU A 34 7.38 -1.43 17.22
C LEU A 34 6.70 -1.96 15.95
N CYS A 35 6.74 -1.20 14.85
CA CYS A 35 6.16 -1.61 13.57
C CYS A 35 6.93 -2.79 12.95
N SER A 36 8.26 -2.73 12.94
CA SER A 36 9.13 -3.80 12.46
C SER A 36 9.02 -5.07 13.32
N ALA A 37 8.80 -4.93 14.63
CA ALA A 37 8.47 -6.07 15.50
C ALA A 37 7.12 -6.69 15.14
N ALA A 38 6.12 -5.87 14.79
CA ALA A 38 4.81 -6.37 14.33
C ALA A 38 4.91 -7.09 12.98
N ILE A 39 5.68 -6.56 12.02
CA ILE A 39 5.95 -7.19 10.72
C ILE A 39 6.66 -8.53 10.91
N SER A 40 7.78 -8.55 11.64
CA SER A 40 8.52 -9.78 11.95
C SER A 40 7.61 -10.84 12.59
N LYS A 41 6.73 -10.42 13.50
CA LYS A 41 5.77 -11.33 14.12
C LYS A 41 4.77 -11.86 13.09
N LEU A 42 4.18 -11.01 12.24
CA LEU A 42 3.27 -11.43 11.16
C LEU A 42 3.89 -12.46 10.20
N THR A 43 5.13 -12.25 9.76
CA THR A 43 5.83 -13.19 8.86
C THR A 43 5.99 -14.57 9.51
N ASN A 44 6.24 -14.61 10.83
CA ASN A 44 6.30 -15.85 11.59
C ASN A 44 4.93 -16.51 11.84
N PHE A 45 3.81 -15.80 11.63
CA PHE A 45 2.44 -16.35 11.69
C PHE A 45 2.00 -17.02 10.38
N SER A 46 2.84 -17.03 9.34
CA SER A 46 2.50 -17.59 8.02
C SER A 46 2.57 -19.14 8.00
N PRO A 47 1.77 -19.84 7.16
CA PRO A 47 1.15 -19.35 5.93
C PRO A 47 -0.19 -18.67 6.22
N ILE A 48 -0.22 -17.34 6.08
CA ILE A 48 -1.38 -16.45 5.97
C ILE A 48 -2.57 -16.95 6.80
N SER A 49 -2.61 -16.57 8.08
CA SER A 49 -3.79 -16.80 8.93
C SER A 49 -5.05 -16.38 8.17
N SER A 50 -5.83 -17.36 7.71
CA SER A 50 -6.97 -17.17 6.79
C SER A 50 -8.12 -16.36 7.43
N SER A 51 -7.93 -15.90 8.66
CA SER A 51 -8.87 -15.05 9.37
C SER A 51 -8.91 -13.65 8.75
N PRO A 52 -10.10 -13.16 8.36
CA PRO A 52 -10.27 -11.80 7.85
C PRO A 52 -9.67 -10.72 8.77
N SER A 53 -9.77 -10.90 10.09
CA SER A 53 -9.22 -9.94 11.06
C SER A 53 -7.70 -9.83 11.03
N ALA A 54 -7.00 -10.94 10.74
CA ALA A 54 -5.54 -10.96 10.64
C ALA A 54 -5.09 -10.25 9.36
N LYS A 55 -5.77 -10.50 8.22
CA LYS A 55 -5.52 -9.80 6.95
C LYS A 55 -5.73 -8.29 7.10
N ILE A 56 -6.83 -7.86 7.72
CA ILE A 56 -7.09 -6.44 7.98
C ILE A 56 -5.98 -5.80 8.82
N LEU A 57 -5.50 -6.51 9.86
CA LEU A 57 -4.44 -5.99 10.70
C LEU A 57 -3.09 -5.91 9.96
N GLN A 58 -2.76 -6.91 9.15
CA GLN A 58 -1.59 -6.92 8.27
C GLN A 58 -1.59 -5.73 7.31
N THR A 59 -2.72 -5.48 6.62
CA THR A 59 -2.92 -4.31 5.76
C THR A 59 -2.62 -3.02 6.52
N LYS A 60 -3.17 -2.86 7.74
CA LYS A 60 -2.95 -1.67 8.57
C LYS A 60 -1.50 -1.50 9.00
N ILE A 61 -0.80 -2.58 9.34
CA ILE A 61 0.61 -2.55 9.74
C ILE A 61 1.48 -2.11 8.57
N TRP A 62 1.26 -2.64 7.37
CA TRP A 62 2.02 -2.23 6.18
C TRP A 62 1.74 -0.79 5.76
N ILE A 63 0.49 -0.33 5.82
CA ILE A 63 0.15 1.08 5.58
C ILE A 63 0.86 1.99 6.59
N LEU A 64 0.89 1.60 7.88
CA LEU A 64 1.62 2.36 8.90
C LEU A 64 3.12 2.40 8.61
N TYR A 65 3.73 1.28 8.22
CA TYR A 65 5.14 1.22 7.85
C TYR A 65 5.46 2.18 6.69
N ILE A 66 4.70 2.12 5.60
CA ILE A 66 4.89 2.98 4.42
C ILE A 66 4.75 4.45 4.82
N ASN A 67 3.69 4.80 5.57
CA ASN A 67 3.46 6.17 6.02
C ASN A 67 4.54 6.66 6.99
N LEU A 68 5.10 5.78 7.81
CA LEU A 68 6.20 6.09 8.71
C LEU A 68 7.44 6.47 7.90
N ILE A 69 7.85 5.64 6.95
CA ILE A 69 9.01 5.93 6.09
C ILE A 69 8.76 7.21 5.27
N ALA A 70 7.56 7.37 4.71
CA ALA A 70 7.18 8.56 3.98
C ALA A 70 7.26 9.84 4.83
N ALA A 71 6.79 9.80 6.08
CA ALA A 71 6.85 10.92 7.01
C ALA A 71 8.30 11.28 7.37
N VAL A 72 9.13 10.28 7.66
CA VAL A 72 10.56 10.48 7.93
C VAL A 72 11.25 11.21 6.78
N PHE A 73 10.95 10.83 5.53
CA PHE A 73 11.50 11.47 4.34
C PHE A 73 10.95 12.88 4.08
N ALA A 74 9.76 13.19 4.60
CA ALA A 74 9.12 14.49 4.43
C ALA A 74 9.56 15.52 5.48
N GLU A 75 10.21 15.11 6.57
CA GLU A 75 10.62 16.00 7.66
C GLU A 75 11.64 17.04 7.22
N LYS A 76 11.41 18.29 7.65
CA LYS A 76 12.27 19.44 7.39
C LYS A 76 12.38 20.28 8.68
N PRO A 77 13.55 20.37 9.32
CA PRO A 77 14.84 19.78 8.94
C PRO A 77 14.86 18.24 9.04
N PRO A 78 15.85 17.56 8.43
CA PRO A 78 16.00 16.11 8.53
C PRO A 78 16.03 15.64 9.99
N ILE A 79 15.40 14.50 10.26
CA ILE A 79 15.36 13.94 11.61
C ILE A 79 16.74 13.46 12.06
N ILE A 80 16.98 13.52 13.37
CA ILE A 80 18.11 12.86 14.01
C ILE A 80 17.58 11.54 14.58
N THR A 81 17.99 10.43 13.98
CA THR A 81 17.56 9.08 14.36
C THR A 81 18.72 8.26 14.90
N LYS A 82 18.44 7.41 15.89
CA LYS A 82 19.35 6.36 16.36
C LYS A 82 19.07 5.01 15.71
N ASP A 83 17.96 4.91 14.98
CA ASP A 83 17.58 3.71 14.25
C ASP A 83 18.46 3.55 13.01
N LEU A 84 19.19 2.43 12.94
CA LEU A 84 20.16 2.16 11.87
C LEU A 84 19.48 1.95 10.51
N GLU A 85 18.27 1.37 10.49
CA GLU A 85 17.54 1.14 9.25
C GLU A 85 17.02 2.46 8.70
N ILE A 86 16.41 3.30 9.54
CA ILE A 86 15.98 4.63 9.15
C ILE A 86 17.18 5.46 8.67
N LYS A 87 18.30 5.43 9.39
CA LYS A 87 19.52 6.12 8.99
C LYS A 87 20.01 5.66 7.62
N ARG A 88 20.06 4.34 7.38
CA ARG A 88 20.47 3.77 6.09
C ARG A 88 19.52 4.18 4.95
N LEU A 89 18.23 4.27 5.21
CA LEU A 89 17.26 4.74 4.23
C LEU A 89 17.52 6.21 3.88
N LEU A 90 17.69 7.09 4.87
CA LEU A 90 17.95 8.51 4.67
C LEU A 90 19.25 8.81 3.90
N GLU A 91 20.21 7.89 3.92
CA GLU A 91 21.47 7.99 3.15
C GLU A 91 21.31 7.61 1.66
N ARG A 92 20.14 7.09 1.24
CA ARG A 92 19.86 6.66 -0.14
C ARG A 92 19.06 7.70 -0.93
N SER A 93 19.07 7.57 -2.26
CA SER A 93 18.19 8.36 -3.12
C SER A 93 16.72 7.98 -2.92
N ALA A 94 15.83 8.95 -3.12
CA ALA A 94 14.38 8.73 -3.03
C ALA A 94 13.90 7.58 -3.94
N GLU A 95 14.41 7.51 -5.18
CA GLU A 95 14.15 6.43 -6.14
C GLU A 95 14.42 5.03 -5.57
N LYS A 96 15.59 4.86 -4.92
CA LYS A 96 15.96 3.58 -4.32
C LYS A 96 15.09 3.26 -3.11
N VAL A 97 14.81 4.25 -2.27
CA VAL A 97 13.99 4.06 -1.06
C VAL A 97 12.58 3.63 -1.40
N VAL A 98 11.89 4.30 -2.35
CA VAL A 98 10.52 3.91 -2.73
C VAL A 98 10.49 2.50 -3.34
N SER A 99 11.54 2.12 -4.09
CA SER A 99 11.67 0.78 -4.67
C SER A 99 11.92 -0.27 -3.59
N ASP A 100 12.84 -0.01 -2.65
CA ASP A 100 13.17 -0.92 -1.56
C ASP A 100 11.97 -1.16 -0.64
N VAL A 101 11.19 -0.11 -0.36
CA VAL A 101 9.95 -0.21 0.43
C VAL A 101 8.93 -1.10 -0.28
N TRP A 102 8.73 -0.92 -1.60
CA TRP A 102 7.82 -1.78 -2.38
C TRP A 102 8.24 -3.25 -2.35
N LEU A 103 9.52 -3.53 -2.61
CA LEU A 103 10.07 -4.89 -2.57
C LEU A 103 9.93 -5.52 -1.18
N LYS A 104 10.17 -4.75 -0.11
CA LYS A 104 9.99 -5.23 1.26
C LYS A 104 8.53 -5.61 1.54
N VAL A 105 7.57 -4.78 1.12
CA VAL A 105 6.14 -5.07 1.26
C VAL A 105 5.77 -6.37 0.58
N ILE A 106 6.21 -6.59 -0.67
CA ILE A 106 5.93 -7.80 -1.41
C ILE A 106 6.56 -9.03 -0.73
N ASN A 107 7.87 -8.97 -0.47
CA ASN A 107 8.64 -10.14 -0.01
C ASN A 107 8.30 -10.56 1.42
N GLU A 108 8.21 -9.59 2.34
CA GLU A 108 7.95 -9.89 3.76
C GLU A 108 6.45 -9.87 4.09
N GLY A 109 5.64 -9.18 3.28
CA GLY A 109 4.23 -8.97 3.54
C GLY A 109 3.32 -9.90 2.77
N TYR A 110 3.59 -10.18 1.50
CA TYR A 110 2.64 -10.83 0.60
C TYR A 110 3.25 -11.99 -0.21
N GLY A 111 4.34 -12.56 0.28
CA GLY A 111 4.88 -13.84 -0.22
C GLY A 111 5.38 -13.79 -1.66
N GLU A 112 5.92 -12.66 -2.10
CA GLU A 112 6.38 -12.45 -3.49
C GLU A 112 5.25 -12.39 -4.53
N GLU A 113 3.98 -12.41 -4.10
CA GLU A 113 2.82 -12.34 -4.96
C GLU A 113 2.23 -10.92 -4.99
N THR A 114 2.61 -10.14 -6.01
CA THR A 114 2.17 -8.74 -6.13
C THR A 114 0.64 -8.61 -6.18
N GLY A 115 -0.06 -9.57 -6.79
CA GLY A 115 -1.54 -9.59 -6.87
C GLY A 115 -2.25 -9.75 -5.51
N GLU A 116 -1.57 -10.30 -4.50
CA GLU A 116 -2.12 -10.48 -3.15
C GLU A 116 -2.00 -9.21 -2.29
N VAL A 117 -1.26 -8.20 -2.76
CA VAL A 117 -1.12 -6.92 -2.05
C VAL A 117 -2.46 -6.17 -2.10
N PRO A 118 -3.07 -5.82 -0.94
CA PRO A 118 -4.32 -5.07 -0.90
C PRO A 118 -4.17 -3.69 -1.54
N GLY A 119 -5.20 -3.26 -2.27
CA GLY A 119 -5.18 -1.97 -2.97
C GLY A 119 -4.89 -0.78 -2.06
N GLU A 120 -5.29 -0.82 -0.79
CA GLU A 120 -4.97 0.23 0.19
C GLU A 120 -3.46 0.38 0.46
N VAL A 121 -2.73 -0.74 0.47
CA VAL A 121 -1.27 -0.76 0.63
C VAL A 121 -0.61 -0.20 -0.63
N VAL A 122 -1.12 -0.60 -1.81
CA VAL A 122 -0.66 -0.08 -3.10
C VAL A 122 -0.86 1.43 -3.18
N VAL A 123 -2.03 1.94 -2.77
CA VAL A 123 -2.31 3.38 -2.67
C VAL A 123 -1.29 4.10 -1.78
N ALA A 124 -0.96 3.55 -0.61
CA ALA A 124 0.05 4.13 0.27
C ALA A 124 1.43 4.20 -0.40
N CYS A 125 1.85 3.15 -1.11
CA CYS A 125 3.09 3.13 -1.88
C CYS A 125 3.11 4.18 -3.01
N ILE A 126 2.01 4.30 -3.76
CA ILE A 126 1.89 5.28 -4.87
C ILE A 126 1.95 6.70 -4.31
N LEU A 127 1.23 6.98 -3.21
CA LEU A 127 1.28 8.29 -2.56
C LEU A 127 2.69 8.62 -2.06
N PHE A 128 3.41 7.63 -1.50
CA PHE A 128 4.82 7.82 -1.14
C PHE A 128 5.68 8.16 -2.36
N CYS A 129 5.52 7.43 -3.48
CA CYS A 129 6.22 7.73 -4.73
C CYS A 129 5.93 9.15 -5.23
N LEU A 130 4.65 9.55 -5.28
CA LEU A 130 4.23 10.87 -5.73
C LEU A 130 4.79 11.99 -4.85
N ASN A 131 4.78 11.81 -3.52
CA ASN A 131 5.35 12.77 -2.57
C ASN A 131 6.86 12.96 -2.76
N GLN A 132 7.56 11.91 -3.20
CA GLN A 132 8.99 11.93 -3.48
C GLN A 132 9.32 12.23 -4.95
N GLN A 133 8.34 12.67 -5.74
CA GLN A 133 8.48 12.95 -7.18
C GLN A 133 8.94 11.75 -8.02
N GLN A 134 8.71 10.53 -7.52
CA GLN A 134 9.06 9.27 -8.17
C GLN A 134 7.86 8.71 -8.94
N ALA A 135 7.25 9.51 -9.82
CA ALA A 135 6.15 9.06 -10.67
C ALA A 135 6.49 7.82 -11.53
N PRO A 136 7.74 7.64 -12.05
CA PRO A 136 8.11 6.40 -12.73
C PRO A 136 7.97 5.15 -11.87
N ASN A 137 8.40 5.19 -10.61
CA ASN A 137 8.22 4.07 -9.67
C ASN A 137 6.74 3.82 -9.38
N GLY A 138 5.96 4.89 -9.21
CA GLY A 138 4.51 4.80 -9.05
C GLY A 138 3.83 4.09 -10.23
N ARG A 139 4.25 4.38 -11.47
CA ARG A 139 3.76 3.69 -12.68
C ARG A 139 4.11 2.20 -12.64
N ASN A 140 5.37 1.87 -12.38
CA ASN A 140 5.83 0.47 -12.34
C ASN A 140 5.04 -0.35 -11.32
N ILE A 141 4.85 0.20 -10.10
CA ILE A 141 4.06 -0.45 -9.03
C ILE A 141 2.62 -0.73 -9.48
N ILE A 142 1.98 0.27 -10.10
CA ILE A 142 0.58 0.14 -10.55
C ILE A 142 0.46 -0.90 -11.66
N GLU A 143 1.29 -0.80 -12.69
CA GLU A 143 1.24 -1.72 -13.83
C GLU A 143 1.57 -3.16 -13.39
N GLU A 144 2.58 -3.35 -12.53
CA GLU A 144 2.90 -4.65 -11.95
C GLU A 144 1.73 -5.23 -11.16
N TRP A 145 1.12 -4.42 -10.29
CA TRP A 145 -0.03 -4.85 -9.48
C TRP A 145 -1.25 -5.21 -10.33
N LEU A 146 -1.61 -4.35 -11.30
CA LEU A 146 -2.75 -4.59 -12.20
C LEU A 146 -2.56 -5.87 -13.03
N ASN A 147 -1.34 -6.12 -13.51
CA ASN A 147 -1.02 -7.32 -14.30
C ASN A 147 -1.00 -8.60 -13.45
N ALA A 148 -0.85 -8.48 -12.13
CA ALA A 148 -0.80 -9.60 -11.20
C ALA A 148 -2.16 -9.94 -10.58
N LEU A 149 -3.21 -9.13 -10.82
CA LEU A 149 -4.56 -9.41 -10.31
C LEU A 149 -5.11 -10.70 -10.93
N SER A 150 -5.76 -11.53 -10.11
CA SER A 150 -6.40 -12.75 -10.59
C SER A 150 -7.67 -12.46 -11.39
N ASP A 151 -7.95 -13.30 -12.40
CA ASP A 151 -9.17 -13.20 -13.21
C ASP A 151 -10.45 -13.26 -12.35
N GLU A 152 -10.44 -14.07 -11.28
CA GLU A 152 -11.57 -14.17 -10.34
C GLU A 152 -11.86 -12.84 -9.64
N LEU A 153 -10.81 -12.12 -9.22
CA LEU A 153 -10.94 -10.81 -8.59
C LEU A 153 -11.45 -9.77 -9.58
N ILE A 154 -10.93 -9.76 -10.82
CA ILE A 154 -11.38 -8.83 -11.87
C ILE A 154 -12.87 -9.05 -12.16
N LEU A 155 -13.29 -10.29 -12.39
CA LEU A 155 -14.70 -10.65 -12.61
C LEU A 155 -15.59 -10.27 -11.43
N HIS A 156 -15.09 -10.42 -10.20
CA HIS A 156 -15.81 -9.96 -9.01
C HIS A 156 -16.01 -8.44 -9.04
N LEU A 157 -14.96 -7.67 -9.30
CA LEU A 157 -14.97 -6.21 -9.37
C LEU A 157 -15.94 -5.69 -10.45
N GLU A 158 -15.93 -6.28 -11.65
CA GLU A 158 -16.87 -5.96 -12.73
C GLU A 158 -18.32 -6.21 -12.30
N ARG A 159 -18.56 -7.34 -11.63
CA ARG A 159 -19.91 -7.72 -11.17
C ARG A 159 -20.46 -6.80 -10.09
N ILE A 160 -19.63 -6.34 -9.16
CA ILE A 160 -20.08 -5.40 -8.11
C ILE A 160 -20.25 -3.98 -8.67
N SER A 161 -19.37 -3.57 -9.60
CA SER A 161 -19.44 -2.26 -10.26
C SER A 161 -20.69 -2.16 -11.14
N SER A 162 -20.99 -3.19 -11.94
CA SER A 162 -22.21 -3.25 -12.77
C SER A 162 -23.50 -3.24 -11.95
N LYS A 163 -23.49 -3.75 -10.72
CA LYS A 163 -24.62 -3.67 -9.78
C LYS A 163 -24.75 -2.30 -9.10
N GLY A 164 -23.83 -1.36 -9.38
CA GLY A 164 -23.81 -0.05 -8.75
C GLY A 164 -23.45 -0.08 -7.27
N VAL A 165 -22.79 -1.14 -6.80
CA VAL A 165 -22.28 -1.21 -5.42
C VAL A 165 -21.12 -0.23 -5.31
N THR A 166 -21.23 0.72 -4.37
CA THR A 166 -20.21 1.76 -4.18
C THR A 166 -19.50 1.66 -2.83
N ASP A 167 -19.98 0.82 -1.91
CA ASP A 167 -19.43 0.70 -0.55
C ASP A 167 -18.50 -0.52 -0.36
N ASP A 168 -18.18 -1.24 -1.43
CA ASP A 168 -17.26 -2.37 -1.36
C ASP A 168 -15.81 -1.88 -1.15
N PRO A 169 -15.09 -2.33 -0.10
CA PRO A 169 -13.74 -1.86 0.20
C PRO A 169 -12.72 -2.20 -0.91
N ILE A 170 -12.85 -3.36 -1.54
CA ILE A 170 -11.91 -3.82 -2.57
C ILE A 170 -12.10 -2.98 -3.83
N LEU A 171 -13.35 -2.72 -4.22
CA LEU A 171 -13.68 -1.83 -5.32
C LEU A 171 -13.16 -0.41 -5.08
N LYS A 172 -13.41 0.15 -3.90
CA LYS A 172 -12.93 1.50 -3.54
C LYS A 172 -11.42 1.62 -3.67
N SER A 173 -10.69 0.61 -3.20
CA SER A 173 -9.24 0.60 -3.26
C SER A 173 -8.73 0.46 -4.69
N TYR A 174 -9.33 -0.42 -5.49
CA TYR A 174 -9.04 -0.54 -6.92
C TYR A 174 -9.29 0.78 -7.67
N GLU A 175 -10.45 1.39 -7.47
CA GLU A 175 -10.81 2.68 -8.06
C GLU A 175 -9.83 3.77 -7.67
N LYS A 176 -9.35 3.76 -6.41
CA LYS A 176 -8.35 4.74 -5.97
C LYS A 176 -7.00 4.52 -6.63
N VAL A 177 -6.58 3.27 -6.86
CA VAL A 177 -5.36 2.97 -7.63
C VAL A 177 -5.49 3.50 -9.06
N VAL A 178 -6.62 3.22 -9.73
CA VAL A 178 -6.89 3.71 -11.09
C VAL A 178 -6.94 5.24 -11.15
N GLU A 179 -7.61 5.88 -10.19
CA GLU A 179 -7.66 7.34 -10.07
C GLU A 179 -6.25 7.94 -9.98
N LEU A 180 -5.41 7.41 -9.07
CA LEU A 180 -4.02 7.87 -8.93
C LEU A 180 -3.22 7.63 -10.21
N TYR A 181 -3.43 6.49 -10.88
CA TYR A 181 -2.72 6.17 -12.11
C TYR A 181 -3.00 7.20 -13.20
N VAL A 182 -4.28 7.40 -13.48
CA VAL A 182 -4.76 8.19 -14.61
C VAL A 182 -4.69 9.69 -14.34
N LEU A 183 -4.94 10.13 -13.10
CA LEU A 183 -5.02 11.56 -12.76
C LEU A 183 -3.76 12.13 -12.13
N GLN A 184 -2.83 11.30 -11.64
CA GLN A 184 -1.62 11.79 -10.96
C GLN A 184 -0.34 11.26 -11.59
N VAL A 185 -0.23 9.95 -11.81
CA VAL A 185 1.01 9.32 -12.28
C VAL A 185 1.26 9.59 -13.76
N LEU A 186 0.35 9.15 -14.64
CA LEU A 186 0.49 9.32 -16.09
C LEU A 186 0.59 10.80 -16.52
N PRO A 187 -0.19 11.73 -15.94
CA PRO A 187 -0.04 13.16 -16.18
C PRO A 187 1.36 13.71 -15.88
N LYS A 188 1.97 13.30 -14.76
CA LYS A 188 3.34 13.69 -14.40
C LYS A 188 4.38 13.14 -15.37
N LEU A 189 4.09 12.01 -16.01
CA LEU A 189 4.91 11.40 -17.05
C LEU A 189 4.58 11.90 -18.46
N ARG A 190 3.57 12.77 -18.60
CA ARG A 190 3.04 13.29 -19.87
C ARG A 190 2.51 12.20 -20.81
N ASP A 191 2.03 11.09 -20.25
CA ASP A 191 1.56 9.92 -21.01
C ASP A 191 0.02 9.85 -21.02
N TRP A 192 -0.59 10.87 -21.64
CA TRP A 192 -2.05 11.04 -21.67
C TRP A 192 -2.74 10.02 -22.57
N ASP A 193 -2.08 9.59 -23.64
CA ASP A 193 -2.62 8.60 -24.57
C ASP A 193 -2.79 7.25 -23.87
N LEU A 194 -1.83 6.86 -23.03
CA LEU A 194 -1.95 5.66 -22.20
C LEU A 194 -3.09 5.79 -21.18
N ALA A 195 -3.28 6.96 -20.59
CA ALA A 195 -4.39 7.21 -19.67
C ALA A 195 -5.75 7.03 -20.35
N SER A 196 -5.93 7.63 -21.54
CA SER A 196 -7.15 7.50 -22.32
C SER A 196 -7.40 6.05 -22.76
N LYS A 197 -6.35 5.36 -23.25
CA LYS A 197 -6.44 3.95 -23.65
C LYS A 197 -6.81 3.06 -22.46
N PHE A 198 -6.14 3.22 -21.32
CA PHE A 198 -6.40 2.46 -20.12
C PHE A 198 -7.86 2.61 -19.66
N LEU A 199 -8.38 3.84 -19.63
CA LEU A 199 -9.77 4.08 -19.27
C LEU A 199 -10.77 3.48 -20.27
N ALA A 200 -10.44 3.48 -21.57
CA ALA A 200 -11.28 2.87 -22.59
C ALA A 200 -11.39 1.35 -22.38
N ASP A 201 -10.25 0.69 -22.13
CA ASP A 201 -10.15 -0.76 -22.00
C ASP A 201 -10.62 -1.27 -20.61
N ASN A 202 -10.70 -0.41 -19.59
CA ASN A 202 -11.07 -0.82 -18.23
C ASN A 202 -12.59 -1.00 -18.05
N GLU A 203 -13.04 -2.24 -17.83
CA GLU A 203 -14.46 -2.58 -17.63
C GLU A 203 -14.95 -2.43 -16.19
N VAL A 204 -14.03 -2.41 -15.21
CA VAL A 204 -14.37 -2.24 -13.78
C VAL A 204 -14.85 -0.83 -13.49
N ILE A 205 -14.20 0.20 -14.07
CA ILE A 205 -14.61 1.60 -13.88
C ILE A 205 -15.90 1.88 -14.67
N ASN A 206 -16.99 2.21 -13.96
CA ASN A 206 -18.27 2.57 -14.59
C ASN A 206 -18.13 3.79 -15.52
N ASN A 207 -18.78 3.76 -16.67
CA ASN A 207 -18.85 4.84 -17.67
C ASN A 207 -19.20 6.23 -17.09
N GLU A 208 -20.10 6.32 -16.12
CA GLU A 208 -20.42 7.61 -15.49
C GLU A 208 -19.21 8.18 -14.73
N ARG A 209 -18.38 7.32 -14.14
CA ARG A 209 -17.16 7.72 -13.46
C ARG A 209 -16.04 8.07 -14.44
N LYS A 210 -15.98 7.40 -15.60
CA LYS A 210 -15.07 7.78 -16.70
C LYS A 210 -15.33 9.24 -17.16
N LYS A 211 -16.59 9.68 -17.20
CA LYS A 211 -16.96 11.06 -17.57
C LYS A 211 -16.54 12.10 -16.53
N VAL A 212 -16.62 11.78 -15.23
CA VAL A 212 -16.25 12.70 -14.14
C VAL A 212 -14.74 12.96 -14.12
N SER A 213 -13.93 12.00 -14.54
CA SER A 213 -12.47 12.14 -14.63
C SER A 213 -11.99 13.06 -15.75
N GLY A 214 -12.90 13.61 -16.58
CA GLY A 214 -12.62 14.77 -17.44
C GLY A 214 -11.44 14.59 -18.39
N PHE A 215 -11.62 13.73 -19.40
CA PHE A 215 -10.92 13.87 -20.68
C PHE A 215 -11.93 14.33 -21.74
#